data_AF-A0A973PZM2-F1
#
_entry.id   AF-A0A973PZM2-F1
#
_cell.length_a   1.000
_cell.length_b   1.000
_cell.length_c   1.000
_cell.angle_alpha   90.00
_cell.angle_beta   90.00
_cell.angle_gamma   90.00
#
_symmetry.space_group_name_H-M   'P 1'
#
loop_
_entity.id
_entity.type
_entity.pdbx_description
1 polymer ?
#
loop_
_entity_poly.entity_id
_entity_poly.type
_entity_poly.pdbx_seq_one_letter_code
_entity_poly.pdbx_strand_id
1 'polypeptide(L)'
;TRMLFNNTCADILAIASAMLDGELAYREGDFDTAFAALERSIALADALPYDEPWGWMQPTRHAYGALLLEQGRVAEAEAVYRADLGLDDTLPRAVQHPGNVWALHGFHECLVRLGKAGEARIVGQQLKIAVALADVPIEASCFCRLDAVSGNGGGDGCCG
;
A
#
# COMPACT_ATOMS: atom_id res chain seq x y z
N THR A 1 -20.30 -21.91 8.77
CA THR A 1 -19.35 -20.86 8.37
C THR A 1 -19.27 -20.82 6.86
N ARG A 2 -19.33 -19.64 6.24
CA ARG A 2 -19.12 -19.49 4.79
C ARG A 2 -17.62 -19.36 4.51
N MET A 3 -17.14 -20.06 3.50
CA MET A 3 -15.73 -20.11 3.12
C MET A 3 -15.54 -19.51 1.72
N LEU A 4 -14.40 -18.88 1.50
CA LEU A 4 -13.85 -18.57 0.20
C LEU A 4 -12.49 -19.27 0.12
N PHE A 5 -12.42 -20.35 -0.65
CA PHE A 5 -11.26 -21.26 -0.65
C PHE A 5 -10.90 -21.74 0.77
N ASN A 6 -9.66 -21.53 1.25
CA ASN A 6 -9.21 -21.95 2.58
C ASN A 6 -9.56 -20.95 3.68
N ASN A 7 -10.01 -19.74 3.32
CA ASN A 7 -10.28 -18.65 4.25
C ASN A 7 -11.77 -18.53 4.58
N THR A 8 -12.11 -18.13 5.81
CA THR A 8 -13.51 -17.83 6.15
C THR A 8 -13.89 -16.45 5.61
N CYS A 9 -15.13 -16.28 5.15
CA CYS A 9 -15.60 -14.95 4.73
C CYS A 9 -15.55 -13.93 5.88
N ALA A 10 -15.65 -14.39 7.13
CA ALA A 10 -15.58 -13.53 8.30
C ALA A 10 -14.17 -12.96 8.50
N ASP A 11 -13.13 -13.78 8.32
CA ASP A 11 -11.74 -13.33 8.44
C ASP A 11 -11.38 -12.35 7.32
N ILE A 12 -11.81 -12.63 6.08
CA ILE A 12 -11.62 -11.72 4.94
C ILE A 12 -12.30 -10.37 5.20
N LEU A 13 -13.54 -10.37 5.69
CA LEU A 13 -14.27 -9.13 5.99
C LEU A 13 -13.70 -8.39 7.21
N ALA A 14 -13.04 -9.08 8.15
CA ALA A 14 -12.36 -8.44 9.26
C ALA A 14 -11.17 -7.58 8.79
N ILE A 15 -10.46 -8.01 7.74
CA ILE A 15 -9.42 -7.20 7.07
C ILE A 15 -10.05 -5.95 6.48
N ALA A 16 -11.10 -6.11 5.67
CA ALA A 16 -11.79 -5.00 5.03
C ALA A 16 -12.28 -3.95 6.05
N SER A 17 -12.86 -4.41 7.16
CA SER A 17 -13.34 -3.55 8.24
C SER A 17 -12.19 -2.74 8.84
N ALA A 18 -11.08 -3.40 9.21
CA ALA A 18 -9.94 -2.72 9.81
C ALA A 18 -9.30 -1.70 8.86
N MET A 19 -9.20 -2.03 7.56
CA MET A 19 -8.70 -1.11 6.55
C MET A 19 -9.60 0.12 6.41
N LEU A 20 -10.93 -0.09 6.33
CA LEU A 20 -11.91 0.99 6.24
C LEU A 20 -11.89 1.89 7.48
N ASP A 21 -11.84 1.30 8.68
CA ASP A 21 -11.76 2.05 9.93
C ASP A 21 -10.51 2.94 9.96
N GLY A 22 -9.37 2.41 9.48
CA GLY A 22 -8.12 3.15 9.39
C GLY A 22 -8.16 4.30 8.39
N GLU A 23 -8.72 4.08 7.21
CA GLU A 23 -8.88 5.12 6.19
C GLU A 23 -9.84 6.23 6.67
N LEU A 24 -10.95 5.88 7.33
CA LEU A 24 -11.91 6.83 7.90
C LEU A 24 -11.29 7.67 9.01
N ALA A 25 -10.66 7.04 10.01
CA ALA A 25 -9.99 7.75 11.10
C ALA A 25 -8.91 8.70 10.57
N TYR A 26 -8.19 8.30 9.52
CA TYR A 26 -7.21 9.16 8.88
C TYR A 26 -7.86 10.42 8.28
N ARG A 27 -9.03 10.28 7.63
CA ARG A 27 -9.78 11.43 7.09
C ARG A 27 -10.31 12.36 8.19
N GLU A 28 -10.62 11.81 9.36
CA GLU A 28 -11.05 12.58 10.54
C GLU A 28 -9.89 13.30 11.24
N GLY A 29 -8.64 13.02 10.84
CA GLY A 29 -7.43 13.59 11.44
C GLY A 29 -6.95 12.84 12.69
N ASP A 30 -7.57 11.72 13.03
CA ASP A 30 -7.12 10.83 14.10
C ASP A 30 -6.08 9.83 13.57
N PHE A 31 -4.86 10.32 13.39
CA PHE A 31 -3.78 9.56 12.76
C PHE A 31 -3.31 8.36 13.60
N ASP A 32 -3.33 8.46 14.93
CA ASP A 32 -2.89 7.37 15.81
C ASP A 32 -3.86 6.18 15.68
N THR A 33 -5.17 6.44 15.74
CA THR A 33 -6.19 5.41 15.51
C THR A 33 -6.11 4.85 14.08
N ALA A 34 -5.89 5.72 13.10
CA ALA A 34 -5.78 5.33 11.70
C ALA A 34 -4.66 4.32 11.46
N PHE A 35 -3.44 4.63 11.90
CA PHE A 35 -2.29 3.76 11.69
C PHE A 35 -2.43 2.47 12.50
N ALA A 36 -2.96 2.51 13.72
CA ALA A 36 -3.23 1.30 14.49
C ALA A 36 -4.24 0.36 13.81
N ALA A 37 -5.30 0.90 13.19
CA ALA A 37 -6.28 0.12 12.45
C ALA A 37 -5.70 -0.48 11.17
N LEU A 38 -4.87 0.27 10.43
CA LEU A 38 -4.18 -0.22 9.24
C LEU A 38 -3.16 -1.32 9.57
N GLU A 39 -2.39 -1.16 10.64
CA GLU A 39 -1.48 -2.21 11.14
C GLU A 39 -2.25 -3.48 11.53
N ARG A 40 -3.41 -3.33 12.19
CA ARG A 40 -4.29 -4.46 12.47
C ARG A 40 -4.78 -5.12 11.19
N SER A 41 -5.14 -4.33 10.17
CA SER A 41 -5.55 -4.85 8.87
C SER A 41 -4.43 -5.65 8.18
N ILE A 42 -3.19 -5.20 8.29
CA ILE A 42 -2.01 -5.92 7.80
C ILE A 42 -1.82 -7.23 8.55
N ALA A 43 -1.87 -7.20 9.89
CA ALA A 43 -1.71 -8.40 10.70
C ALA A 43 -2.79 -9.46 10.41
N LEU A 44 -4.03 -9.03 10.19
CA LEU A 44 -5.13 -9.92 9.79
C LEU A 44 -4.90 -10.53 8.40
N ALA A 45 -4.40 -9.74 7.44
CA ALA A 45 -4.09 -10.22 6.10
C ALA A 45 -2.94 -11.23 6.10
N ASP A 46 -1.86 -10.94 6.83
CA ASP A 46 -0.69 -11.81 6.93
C ASP A 46 -1.00 -13.13 7.67
N ALA A 47 -2.03 -13.14 8.53
CA ALA A 47 -2.46 -14.33 9.27
C ALA A 47 -3.41 -15.24 8.48
N LEU A 48 -3.88 -14.83 7.29
CA LEU A 48 -4.74 -15.66 6.47
C LEU A 48 -3.98 -16.93 6.01
N PRO A 49 -4.61 -18.12 6.09
CA PRO A 49 -4.16 -19.29 5.35
C PRO A 49 -3.86 -18.96 3.88
N TYR A 50 -2.78 -19.54 3.36
CA TYR A 50 -2.39 -19.40 1.96
C TYR A 50 -3.52 -19.88 1.03
N ASP A 51 -3.81 -19.07 0.02
CA ASP A 51 -4.77 -19.34 -1.05
C ASP A 51 -4.27 -18.79 -2.39
N GLU A 52 -4.69 -19.42 -3.49
CA GLU A 52 -4.44 -18.99 -4.87
C GLU A 52 -5.78 -18.97 -5.64
N PRO A 53 -6.37 -17.78 -5.91
CA PRO A 53 -5.85 -16.44 -5.63
C PRO A 53 -5.93 -16.06 -4.14
N TRP A 54 -5.15 -15.06 -3.71
CA TRP A 54 -5.12 -14.60 -2.32
C TRP A 54 -6.50 -14.26 -1.77
N GLY A 55 -6.77 -14.62 -0.52
CA GLY A 55 -8.06 -14.37 0.13
C GLY A 55 -8.44 -12.88 0.20
N TRP A 56 -7.44 -11.99 0.24
CA TRP A 56 -7.62 -10.55 0.18
C TRP A 56 -6.74 -9.94 -0.93
N MET A 57 -7.38 -9.43 -1.98
CA MET A 57 -6.69 -9.00 -3.20
C MET A 57 -6.16 -7.55 -3.16
N GLN A 58 -6.64 -6.70 -2.24
CA GLN A 58 -6.21 -5.31 -2.13
C GLN A 58 -5.12 -5.18 -1.05
N PRO A 59 -3.82 -5.02 -1.39
CA PRO A 59 -2.77 -5.05 -0.38
C PRO A 59 -2.93 -3.90 0.63
N THR A 60 -3.19 -4.24 1.89
CA THR A 60 -3.38 -3.29 3.00
C THR A 60 -2.13 -2.45 3.24
N ARG A 61 -0.96 -3.02 2.96
CA ARG A 61 0.35 -2.35 2.99
C ARG A 61 0.45 -1.17 2.01
N HIS A 62 -0.30 -1.17 0.90
CA HIS A 62 -0.29 -0.05 -0.05
C HIS A 62 -0.99 1.17 0.53
N ALA A 63 -2.15 1.00 1.17
CA ALA A 63 -2.83 2.07 1.89
C ALA A 63 -1.94 2.61 3.04
N TYR A 64 -1.42 1.71 3.87
CA TYR A 64 -0.52 2.08 4.98
C TYR A 64 0.71 2.85 4.51
N GLY A 65 1.44 2.32 3.52
CA GLY A 65 2.63 2.97 2.97
C GLY A 65 2.34 4.30 2.27
N ALA A 66 1.18 4.43 1.61
CA ALA A 66 0.78 5.68 0.96
C ALA A 66 0.55 6.79 2.00
N LEU A 67 -0.18 6.47 3.07
CA LEU A 67 -0.50 7.43 4.14
C LEU A 67 0.73 7.77 5.00
N LEU A 68 1.67 6.83 5.18
CA LEU A 68 2.97 7.14 5.77
C LEU A 68 3.74 8.17 4.93
N LEU A 69 3.75 8.03 3.60
CA LEU A 69 4.39 9.01 2.70
C LEU A 69 3.72 10.38 2.73
N GLU A 70 2.40 10.41 2.86
CA GLU A 70 1.63 11.65 3.01
C GLU A 70 2.02 12.39 4.31
N GLN A 71 2.18 11.65 5.41
CA GLN A 71 2.66 12.19 6.69
C GLN A 71 4.17 12.46 6.75
N GLY A 72 4.91 12.25 5.65
CA GLY A 72 6.36 12.42 5.62
C GLY A 72 7.15 11.36 6.40
N ARG A 73 6.52 10.27 6.83
CA ARG A 73 7.15 9.11 7.51
C ARG A 73 7.86 8.20 6.49
N VAL A 74 8.80 8.78 5.75
CA VAL A 74 9.39 8.17 4.54
C VAL A 74 10.19 6.89 4.86
N ALA A 75 10.94 6.85 5.96
CA ALA A 75 11.74 5.69 6.32
C ALA A 75 10.86 4.47 6.69
N GLU A 76 9.72 4.71 7.33
CA GLU A 76 8.76 3.66 7.67
C GLU A 76 8.04 3.15 6.42
N ALA A 77 7.66 4.06 5.51
CA ALA A 77 7.09 3.69 4.22
C ALA A 77 8.06 2.86 3.39
N GLU A 78 9.36 3.23 3.39
CA GLU A 78 10.40 2.46 2.70
C GLU A 78 10.42 0.99 3.18
N ALA A 79 10.41 0.79 4.50
CA ALA A 79 10.43 -0.56 5.08
C ALA A 79 9.18 -1.37 4.67
N VAL A 80 8.01 -0.74 4.65
CA VAL A 80 6.76 -1.37 4.23
C VAL A 80 6.84 -1.85 2.78
N TYR A 81 7.31 -1.01 1.86
CA TYR A 81 7.41 -1.42 0.45
C TYR A 81 8.55 -2.41 0.19
N ARG A 82 9.67 -2.29 0.91
CA ARG A 82 10.78 -3.24 0.82
C ARG A 82 10.32 -4.65 1.21
N ALA A 83 9.56 -4.74 2.29
CA ALA A 83 8.92 -5.97 2.74
C ALA A 83 7.89 -6.50 1.72
N ASP A 84 6.97 -5.63 1.27
CA ASP A 84 5.92 -6.00 0.31
C ASP A 84 6.52 -6.51 -1.01
N LEU A 85 7.60 -5.91 -1.51
CA LEU A 85 8.27 -6.35 -2.75
C LEU A 85 9.12 -7.62 -2.57
N GLY A 86 9.29 -8.12 -1.34
CA GLY A 86 10.17 -9.25 -1.03
C GLY A 86 11.66 -8.95 -1.23
N LEU A 87 12.07 -7.69 -0.99
CA LEU A 87 13.46 -7.26 -1.05
C LEU A 87 14.20 -7.46 0.28
N ASP A 88 13.49 -7.92 1.30
CA ASP A 88 14.02 -8.42 2.57
C ASP A 88 13.24 -9.68 3.01
N ASP A 89 13.71 -10.30 4.09
CA ASP A 89 13.16 -11.54 4.63
C ASP A 89 12.16 -11.29 5.79
N THR A 90 11.60 -10.08 5.90
CA THR A 90 10.67 -9.74 7.00
C THR A 90 9.34 -10.45 6.88
N LEU A 91 8.92 -10.75 5.65
CA LEU A 91 7.65 -11.40 5.34
C LEU A 91 7.85 -12.79 4.75
N PRO A 92 6.97 -13.77 5.07
CA PRO A 92 6.94 -15.04 4.36
C PRO A 92 6.78 -14.84 2.86
N ARG A 93 7.44 -15.66 2.03
CA ARG A 93 7.37 -15.56 0.56
C ARG A 93 5.94 -15.51 0.01
N ALA A 94 5.01 -16.19 0.68
CA ALA A 94 3.60 -16.25 0.30
C ALA A 94 2.87 -14.90 0.33
N VAL A 95 3.37 -13.93 1.10
CA VAL A 95 2.78 -12.59 1.26
C VAL A 95 3.68 -11.49 0.66
N GLN A 96 4.66 -11.89 -0.14
CA GLN A 96 5.50 -10.98 -0.92
C GLN A 96 4.93 -10.84 -2.33
N HIS A 97 4.99 -9.62 -2.87
CA HIS A 97 4.46 -9.21 -4.16
C HIS A 97 5.56 -8.66 -5.09
N PRO A 98 6.50 -9.51 -5.58
CA PRO A 98 7.58 -9.06 -6.44
C PRO A 98 7.07 -8.38 -7.71
N GLY A 99 7.59 -7.18 -8.00
CA GLY A 99 7.25 -6.45 -9.22
C GLY A 99 5.86 -5.79 -9.22
N ASN A 100 5.17 -5.75 -8.07
CA ASN A 100 3.91 -5.03 -7.97
C ASN A 100 4.14 -3.54 -8.26
N VAL A 101 3.46 -3.02 -9.29
CA VAL A 101 3.68 -1.67 -9.81
C VAL A 101 3.36 -0.57 -8.78
N TRP A 102 2.34 -0.77 -7.95
CA TRP A 102 1.92 0.18 -6.92
C TRP A 102 2.97 0.27 -5.80
N ALA A 103 3.49 -0.87 -5.36
CA ALA A 103 4.57 -0.94 -4.39
C ALA A 103 5.90 -0.40 -4.95
N LEU A 104 6.24 -0.72 -6.21
CA LEU A 104 7.42 -0.17 -6.89
C LEU A 104 7.36 1.35 -6.95
N HIS A 105 6.18 1.93 -7.22
CA HIS A 105 6.01 3.38 -7.25
C HIS A 105 6.32 3.99 -5.88
N GLY A 106 5.67 3.50 -4.82
CA GLY A 106 5.90 3.97 -3.46
C GLY A 106 7.35 3.78 -2.99
N PHE A 107 7.96 2.63 -3.29
CA PHE A 107 9.34 2.34 -2.94
C PHE A 107 10.31 3.28 -3.65
N HIS A 108 10.15 3.49 -4.96
CA HIS A 108 10.97 4.42 -5.72
C HIS A 108 10.89 5.84 -5.15
N GLU A 109 9.70 6.32 -4.82
CA GLU A 109 9.51 7.63 -4.18
C GLU A 109 10.24 7.73 -2.84
N CYS A 110 10.17 6.68 -2.00
CA CYS A 110 10.91 6.62 -0.75
C CYS A 110 12.42 6.75 -0.98
N LEU A 111 12.97 5.97 -1.92
CA LEU A 111 14.40 5.98 -2.22
C LEU A 111 14.88 7.34 -2.72
N VAL A 112 14.08 8.02 -3.55
CA VAL A 112 14.39 9.38 -4.02
C VAL A 112 14.39 10.38 -2.86
N ARG A 113 13.35 10.38 -2.02
CA ARG A 113 13.23 11.28 -0.87
C ARG A 113 14.34 11.06 0.18
N LEU A 114 14.79 9.83 0.35
CA LEU A 114 15.89 9.46 1.26
C LEU A 114 17.28 9.67 0.64
N GLY A 115 17.38 10.09 -0.62
CA GLY A 115 18.66 10.32 -1.30
C GLY A 115 19.42 9.04 -1.68
N LYS A 116 18.77 7.88 -1.71
CA LYS A 116 19.36 6.57 -2.07
C LYS A 116 19.44 6.40 -3.59
N ALA A 117 20.16 7.31 -4.27
CA ALA A 117 20.17 7.43 -5.74
C ALA A 117 20.57 6.15 -6.49
N GLY A 118 21.46 5.34 -5.91
CA GLY A 118 21.89 4.06 -6.50
C GLY A 118 20.74 3.07 -6.64
N GLU A 119 20.05 2.80 -5.53
CA GLU A 119 18.87 1.93 -5.47
C GLU A 119 17.71 2.54 -6.27
N ALA A 120 17.47 3.85 -6.12
CA ALA A 120 16.39 4.55 -6.83
C ALA A 120 16.51 4.38 -8.35
N ARG A 121 17.72 4.45 -8.91
CA ARG A 121 17.93 4.24 -10.35
C ARG A 121 17.57 2.82 -10.81
N ILE A 122 17.86 1.80 -10.00
CA ILE A 122 17.56 0.40 -10.32
C ILE A 122 16.05 0.18 -10.27
N VAL A 123 15.41 0.60 -9.16
CA VAL A 123 13.96 0.47 -8.97
C VAL A 123 13.20 1.30 -10.00
N GLY A 124 13.71 2.49 -10.36
CA GLY A 124 13.12 3.35 -11.38
C GLY A 124 13.09 2.70 -12.77
N GLN A 125 14.09 1.87 -13.12
CA GLN A 125 14.05 1.08 -14.34
C GLN A 125 12.96 0.00 -14.30
N GLN A 126 12.83 -0.70 -13.17
CA GLN A 126 11.78 -1.70 -12.98
C GLN A 126 10.39 -1.06 -13.03
N LEU A 127 10.21 0.07 -12.34
CA LEU A 127 8.97 0.85 -12.34
C LEU A 127 8.60 1.32 -13.75
N LYS A 128 9.58 1.81 -14.54
CA LYS A 128 9.33 2.22 -15.92
C LYS A 128 8.78 1.09 -16.79
N ILE A 129 9.28 -0.13 -16.60
CA ILE A 129 8.79 -1.32 -17.31
C ILE A 129 7.38 -1.68 -16.84
N ALA A 130 7.14 -1.67 -15.52
CA ALA A 130 5.86 -2.02 -14.94
C ALA A 130 4.74 -1.03 -15.31
N VAL A 131 5.02 0.28 -15.26
CA VAL A 131 4.06 1.35 -15.62
C VAL A 131 3.74 1.35 -17.12
N ALA A 132 4.64 0.86 -17.98
CA ALA A 132 4.36 0.76 -19.42
C ALA A 132 3.19 -0.19 -19.76
N LEU A 133 2.80 -1.07 -18.82
CA LEU A 133 1.66 -1.98 -18.94
C LEU A 133 0.41 -1.46 -18.22
N ALA A 134 0.49 -0.32 -17.52
CA ALA A 134 -0.63 0.23 -16.77
C ALA A 134 -1.59 1.00 -17.68
N ASP A 135 -2.88 0.71 -17.57
CA ASP A 135 -3.94 1.43 -18.30
C ASP A 135 -4.20 2.83 -17.74
N VAL A 136 -3.83 3.07 -16.48
CA VAL A 136 -4.01 4.34 -15.77
C VAL A 136 -2.67 4.88 -15.27
N PRO A 137 -2.52 6.21 -15.19
CA PRO A 137 -1.36 6.80 -14.52
C PRO A 137 -1.29 6.34 -13.06
N ILE A 138 -0.11 5.90 -12.63
CA ILE A 138 0.16 5.49 -11.26
C ILE A 138 0.97 6.60 -10.60
N GLU A 139 0.31 7.41 -9.78
CA GLU A 139 0.90 8.55 -9.08
C GLU A 139 1.13 8.29 -7.57
N ALA A 140 0.49 7.25 -7.04
CA ALA A 140 0.65 6.79 -5.67
C ALA A 140 0.37 5.28 -5.59
N SER A 141 0.81 4.63 -4.51
CA SER A 141 0.52 3.21 -4.25
C SER A 141 -0.94 2.96 -3.82
N CYS A 142 -1.61 3.93 -3.20
CA CYS A 142 -3.05 3.92 -2.97
C CYS A 142 -3.64 5.31 -3.28
N PHE A 143 -4.83 5.34 -3.89
CA PHE A 143 -5.65 6.55 -4.04
C PHE A 143 -6.15 7.14 -2.71
N CYS A 144 -5.93 6.42 -1.62
CA CYS A 144 -6.04 6.92 -0.26
C CYS A 144 -5.25 8.22 -0.10
N ARG A 145 -4.05 8.32 -0.68
CA ARG A 145 -3.20 9.51 -0.59
C ARG A 145 -3.67 10.58 -1.57
N LEU A 146 -4.15 11.70 -1.05
CA LEU A 146 -4.73 12.80 -1.83
C LEU A 146 -3.67 13.78 -2.32
N ASP A 147 -2.60 13.99 -1.54
CA ASP A 147 -1.54 14.95 -1.89
C ASP A 147 -0.84 14.62 -3.21
N ALA A 148 -0.82 13.35 -3.59
CA ALA A 148 -0.25 12.90 -4.86
C ALA A 148 -1.12 13.29 -6.07
N VAL A 149 -2.45 13.34 -5.89
CA VAL A 149 -3.43 13.60 -6.96
C VAL A 149 -3.76 15.09 -7.07
N SER A 150 -3.81 15.79 -5.93
CA SER A 150 -4.11 17.24 -5.90
C SER A 150 -2.99 18.11 -6.49
N GLY A 151 -1.78 17.58 -6.66
CA GLY A 151 -0.64 18.30 -7.27
C GLY A 151 -0.77 18.57 -8.78
N ASN A 152 -1.73 17.92 -9.47
CA ASN A 152 -1.93 18.05 -10.91
C ASN A 152 -3.31 18.65 -11.29
N GLY A 153 -4.12 19.03 -10.30
CA GLY A 153 -5.50 19.48 -10.48
C GLY A 153 -5.70 20.96 -10.18
N GLY A 154 -5.16 21.85 -11.02
CA GLY A 154 -5.73 23.19 -11.17
C GLY A 154 -7.12 23.08 -11.80
N GLY A 155 -8.14 22.77 -11.01
CA GLY A 155 -9.51 22.61 -11.47
C GLY A 155 -10.48 22.70 -10.31
N ASP A 156 -11.30 23.76 -10.35
CA ASP A 156 -12.37 24.14 -9.42
C ASP A 156 -12.94 23.01 -8.55
N GLY A 157 -12.93 23.26 -7.24
CA GLY A 157 -13.67 22.47 -6.26
C GLY A 157 -15.16 22.43 -6.60
N CYS A 158 -15.68 21.23 -6.78
CA CYS A 158 -17.11 20.97 -7.04
C CYS A 158 -17.96 20.97 -5.75
N CYS A 159 -17.57 21.78 -4.76
CA CYS A 159 -18.31 21.97 -3.52
C CYS A 159 -18.29 23.46 -3.16
N GLY A 160 -19.02 24.25 -3.95
CA GLY A 160 -19.50 25.59 -3.60
C GLY A 160 -20.99 25.57 -3.41
#